data_AF-A0A377AZR4-F1
#
_entry.id   AF-A0A377AZR4-F1
#
_cell.length_a   1.000
_cell.length_b   1.000
_cell.length_c   1.000
_cell.angle_alpha   90.00
_cell.angle_beta   90.00
_cell.angle_gamma   90.00
#
_symmetry.space_group_name_H-M   'P 1'
#
loop_
_entity.id
_entity.type
_entity.pdbx_description
1 polymer ?
#
loop_
_entity_poly.entity_id
_entity_poly.type
_entity_poly.pdbx_seq_one_letter_code
_entity_poly.pdbx_strand_id
1 'polypeptide(L)'
;MTEIVKTWQEQTAELGKRTHGCRFLKTKARRWAALTRIRTVRFGQIAFLPNEAEREDRLQKEYFAEQKSPMLVDYVQRELADGSRTVVETEHWLAVVPYWAAWPFETLLLPKAHVLRITDLTDASAAIWRWR
;
A
#
# COMPACT_ATOMS: atom_id res chain seq x y z
N MET A 1 -7.55 1.48 16.20
CA MET A 1 -7.10 1.07 14.85
C MET A 1 -5.70 1.57 14.51
N THR A 2 -5.22 2.68 15.08
CA THR A 2 -3.81 3.11 15.03
C THR A 2 -2.85 2.04 15.55
N GLU A 3 -3.25 1.32 16.61
CA GLU A 3 -2.48 0.18 17.14
C GLU A 3 -2.16 -0.89 16.10
N ILE A 4 -3.06 -1.15 15.13
CA ILE A 4 -2.81 -2.14 14.07
C ILE A 4 -1.70 -1.64 13.13
N VAL A 5 -1.71 -0.35 12.78
CA VAL A 5 -0.68 0.26 11.94
C VAL A 5 0.66 0.24 12.66
N LYS A 6 0.70 0.54 13.96
CA LYS A 6 1.91 0.44 14.78
C LYS A 6 2.45 -0.98 14.82
N THR A 7 1.60 -1.98 15.09
CA THR A 7 2.02 -3.38 15.03
C THR A 7 2.56 -3.75 13.66
N TRP A 8 1.98 -3.23 12.57
CA TRP A 8 2.51 -3.46 11.22
C TRP A 8 3.87 -2.81 11.03
N GLN A 9 4.07 -1.58 11.50
CA GLN A 9 5.38 -0.90 11.46
C GLN A 9 6.44 -1.69 12.23
N GLU A 10 6.12 -2.14 13.44
CA GLU A 10 7.01 -2.96 14.28
C GLU A 10 7.38 -4.27 13.60
N GLN A 11 6.38 -5.02 13.11
CA GLN A 11 6.62 -6.29 12.41
C GLN A 11 7.40 -6.07 11.10
N THR A 12 7.14 -4.99 10.35
CA THR A 12 7.91 -4.65 9.16
C THR A 12 9.37 -4.38 9.51
N ALA A 13 9.61 -3.58 10.55
CA ALA A 13 10.95 -3.21 10.99
C ALA A 13 11.73 -4.42 11.54
N GLU A 14 11.05 -5.34 12.22
CA GLU A 14 11.64 -6.57 12.72
C GLU A 14 12.01 -7.54 11.58
N LEU A 15 11.08 -7.77 10.65
CA LEU A 15 11.26 -8.72 9.54
C LEU A 15 12.23 -8.17 8.48
N GLY A 16 12.23 -6.86 8.26
CA GLY A 16 13.13 -6.17 7.33
C GLY A 16 14.60 -6.20 7.76
N LYS A 17 14.91 -6.42 9.05
CA LYS A 17 16.29 -6.62 9.52
C LYS A 17 16.89 -7.94 9.05
N ARG A 18 16.06 -8.94 8.72
CA ARG A 18 16.51 -10.30 8.40
C ARG A 18 16.46 -10.63 6.91
N THR A 19 15.66 -9.92 6.11
CA THR A 19 15.42 -10.23 4.69
C THR A 19 15.13 -8.99 3.85
N HIS A 20 15.44 -9.07 2.55
CA HIS A 20 15.31 -7.97 1.59
C HIS A 20 13.86 -7.63 1.20
N GLY A 21 12.85 -8.44 1.57
CA GLY A 21 11.46 -8.22 1.18
C GLY A 21 10.45 -8.69 2.25
N CYS A 22 9.54 -7.79 2.64
CA CYS A 22 8.43 -8.09 3.54
C CYS A 22 7.10 -7.73 2.86
N ARG A 23 6.18 -8.69 2.71
CA ARG A 23 4.88 -8.49 2.04
C ARG A 23 3.73 -8.65 3.03
N PHE A 24 2.84 -7.66 3.06
CA PHE A 24 1.60 -7.73 3.83
C PHE A 24 0.48 -8.24 2.93
N LEU A 25 -0.20 -9.32 3.35
CA LEU A 25 -1.40 -9.79 2.67
C LEU A 25 -2.54 -9.94 3.67
N LYS A 26 -3.57 -9.12 3.49
CA LYS A 26 -4.84 -9.27 4.20
C LYS A 26 -5.86 -9.90 3.25
N THR A 27 -6.04 -11.20 3.35
CA THR A 27 -7.04 -11.92 2.53
C THR A 27 -8.39 -11.90 3.24
N LYS A 28 -9.40 -11.22 2.68
CA LYS A 28 -10.81 -11.38 3.10
C LYS A 28 -11.43 -12.52 2.29
N ALA A 29 -11.02 -13.75 2.56
CA ALA A 29 -11.45 -14.90 1.78
C ALA A 29 -12.91 -15.28 2.12
N ARG A 30 -13.88 -14.85 1.31
CA ARG A 30 -15.26 -15.34 1.47
C ARG A 30 -15.46 -16.78 1.00
N ARG A 31 -14.53 -17.33 0.20
CA ARG A 31 -14.63 -18.67 -0.41
C ARG A 31 -13.62 -19.70 0.12
N TRP A 32 -12.57 -19.28 0.82
CA TRP A 32 -11.56 -20.18 1.41
C TRP A 32 -11.47 -20.12 2.95
N ALA A 33 -12.07 -19.12 3.60
CA ALA A 33 -12.10 -19.01 5.07
C ALA A 33 -13.46 -19.42 5.68
N ALA A 34 -14.12 -20.43 5.13
CA ALA A 34 -15.37 -20.94 5.69
C ALA A 34 -15.20 -21.61 7.07
N LEU A 35 -13.96 -21.87 7.52
CA LEU A 35 -13.69 -22.55 8.79
C LEU A 35 -13.29 -21.63 9.94
N THR A 36 -12.93 -20.36 9.72
CA THR A 36 -12.57 -19.46 10.82
C THR A 36 -13.18 -18.07 10.63
N ARG A 37 -14.09 -17.71 11.54
CA ARG A 37 -14.77 -16.41 11.64
C ARG A 37 -13.83 -15.25 12.05
N ILE A 38 -12.51 -15.46 12.00
CA ILE A 38 -11.48 -14.53 12.49
C ILE A 38 -10.91 -13.74 11.31
N ARG A 39 -10.91 -12.40 11.42
CA ARG A 39 -10.16 -11.53 10.51
C ARG A 39 -8.67 -11.69 10.80
N THR A 40 -7.97 -12.58 10.11
CA THR A 40 -6.52 -12.75 10.25
C THR A 40 -5.77 -11.91 9.20
N VAL A 41 -4.72 -11.22 9.64
CA VAL A 41 -3.68 -10.66 8.77
C VAL A 41 -2.50 -11.63 8.86
N ARG A 42 -1.98 -12.09 7.73
CA ARG A 42 -0.80 -12.97 7.72
C ARG A 42 0.43 -12.17 7.33
N PHE A 43 1.45 -12.28 8.17
CA PHE A 43 2.80 -11.81 7.89
C PHE A 43 3.57 -12.99 7.32
N GLY A 44 4.10 -12.86 6.10
CA GLY A 44 4.91 -13.87 5.46
C GLY A 44 6.28 -13.28 5.13
N GLN A 45 7.34 -13.92 5.64
CA GLN A 45 8.69 -13.69 5.12
C GLN A 45 8.81 -14.46 3.81
N ILE A 46 9.33 -13.81 2.77
CA ILE A 46 9.63 -14.47 1.51
C ILE A 46 11.12 -14.23 1.25
N ALA A 47 11.88 -15.32 1.09
CA ALA A 47 13.33 -15.27 0.90
C ALA A 47 13.76 -14.66 -0.46
N PHE A 48 12.80 -14.40 -1.34
CA PHE A 48 13.00 -13.83 -2.68
C PHE A 48 11.97 -12.71 -2.93
N LEU A 49 12.32 -11.74 -3.78
CA LEU A 49 11.35 -10.74 -4.22
C LEU A 49 10.28 -11.42 -5.09
N PRO A 50 8.98 -11.32 -4.76
CA PRO A 50 7.92 -11.82 -5.62
C PRO A 50 7.94 -11.13 -6.99
N ASN A 51 7.57 -11.84 -8.06
CA ASN A 51 7.59 -11.31 -9.44
C ASN A 51 6.89 -9.96 -9.60
N GLU A 52 5.77 -9.73 -8.89
CA GLU A 52 5.07 -8.45 -8.90
C GLU A 52 5.92 -7.33 -8.30
N ALA A 53 6.53 -7.57 -7.14
CA ALA A 53 7.37 -6.59 -6.45
C ALA A 53 8.65 -6.30 -7.24
N GLU A 54 9.27 -7.31 -7.85
CA GLU A 54 10.43 -7.13 -8.73
C GLU A 54 10.07 -6.29 -9.96
N ARG A 55 8.94 -6.60 -10.60
CA ARG A 55 8.48 -5.88 -11.79
C ARG A 55 8.11 -4.44 -11.44
N GLU A 56 7.44 -4.21 -10.31
CA GLU A 56 7.12 -2.86 -9.81
C GLU A 56 8.37 -2.06 -9.48
N ASP A 57 9.35 -2.65 -8.78
CA ASP A 57 10.62 -1.99 -8.45
C ASP A 57 11.39 -1.60 -9.71
N ARG A 58 11.50 -2.52 -10.69
CA ARG A 58 12.18 -2.25 -11.96
C ARG A 58 11.50 -1.11 -12.74
N LEU A 59 10.18 -1.19 -12.93
CA LEU A 59 9.45 -0.19 -13.72
C LEU A 59 9.44 1.18 -13.04
N GLN A 60 9.36 1.23 -11.71
CA GLN A 60 9.44 2.50 -10.97
C GLN A 60 10.84 3.12 -11.08
N LYS A 61 11.91 2.31 -11.05
CA LYS A 61 13.28 2.77 -11.27
C LYS A 61 13.50 3.30 -12.69
N GLU A 62 13.00 2.59 -13.70
CA GLU A 62 13.05 3.03 -15.10
C GLU A 62 12.34 4.38 -15.27
N TYR A 63 11.12 4.51 -14.75
CA TYR A 63 10.38 5.78 -14.77
C TYR A 63 11.12 6.90 -14.04
N PHE A 64 11.66 6.63 -12.84
CA PHE A 64 12.41 7.63 -12.10
C PHE A 64 13.68 8.07 -12.84
N ALA A 65 14.35 7.16 -13.55
CA ALA A 65 15.52 7.50 -14.35
C ALA A 65 15.19 8.48 -15.48
N GLU A 66 14.03 8.31 -16.12
CA GLU A 66 13.55 9.13 -17.23
C GLU A 66 12.91 10.46 -16.77
N GLN A 67 11.97 10.39 -15.83
CA GLN A 67 11.11 11.50 -15.43
C GLN A 67 11.63 12.29 -14.22
N LYS A 68 12.63 11.75 -13.50
CA LYS A 68 13.20 12.32 -12.26
C LYS A 68 12.19 12.53 -11.12
N SER A 69 11.02 11.91 -11.22
CA SER A 69 9.97 11.94 -10.19
C SER A 69 9.41 10.53 -9.96
N PRO A 70 8.97 10.17 -8.73
CA PRO A 70 8.36 8.88 -8.47
C PRO A 70 7.01 8.74 -9.19
N MET A 71 6.86 7.66 -9.98
CA MET A 71 5.66 7.40 -10.81
C MET A 71 4.34 7.52 -10.03
N LEU A 72 4.27 6.92 -8.84
CA LEU A 72 3.05 6.93 -8.04
C LEU A 72 2.72 8.30 -7.43
N VAL A 73 3.73 9.13 -7.18
CA VAL A 73 3.51 10.51 -6.69
C VAL A 73 2.91 11.35 -7.80
N ASP A 74 3.47 11.28 -9.01
CA ASP A 74 2.92 11.97 -10.18
C ASP A 74 1.51 11.46 -10.52
N TYR A 75 1.27 10.16 -10.37
CA TYR A 75 -0.05 9.57 -10.54
C TYR A 75 -1.07 10.13 -9.54
N VAL A 76 -0.70 10.23 -8.26
CA VAL A 76 -1.57 10.86 -7.24
C VAL A 76 -1.91 12.30 -7.63
N GLN A 77 -0.93 13.09 -8.09
CA GLN A 77 -1.19 14.48 -8.51
C GLN A 77 -2.18 14.56 -9.68
N ARG A 78 -2.07 13.64 -10.65
CA ARG A 78 -3.00 13.56 -11.79
C ARG A 78 -4.40 13.17 -11.34
N GLU A 79 -4.53 12.19 -10.45
CA GLU A 79 -5.83 11.77 -9.92
C GLU A 79 -6.48 12.86 -9.04
N LEU A 80 -5.69 13.64 -8.29
CA LEU A 80 -6.19 14.80 -7.54
C LEU A 80 -6.69 15.92 -8.46
N ALA A 81 -6.06 16.12 -9.61
CA ALA A 81 -6.48 17.13 -10.59
C ALA A 81 -7.72 16.71 -11.39
N ASP A 82 -7.87 15.42 -11.72
CA ASP A 82 -9.00 14.86 -12.46
C ASP A 82 -10.23 14.66 -11.54
N GLY A 83 -10.03 13.98 -10.41
CA GLY A 83 -11.07 13.70 -9.41
C GLY A 83 -12.11 12.64 -9.82
N SER A 84 -12.21 12.28 -11.10
CA SER A 84 -13.24 11.34 -11.60
C SER A 84 -13.18 9.93 -11.02
N ARG A 85 -12.00 9.48 -10.58
CA ARG A 85 -11.76 8.13 -10.03
C ARG A 85 -11.48 8.12 -8.53
N THR A 86 -11.60 9.27 -7.86
CA THR A 86 -11.39 9.40 -6.42
C THR A 86 -12.55 8.79 -5.65
N VAL A 87 -12.25 7.82 -4.78
CA VAL A 87 -13.22 7.17 -3.90
C VAL A 87 -13.23 7.83 -2.53
N VAL A 88 -12.03 8.02 -1.95
CA VAL A 88 -11.85 8.68 -0.64
C VAL A 88 -10.62 9.55 -0.70
N GLU A 89 -10.76 10.78 -0.21
CA GLU A 89 -9.65 11.70 -0.02
C GLU A 89 -9.58 12.15 1.44
N THR A 90 -8.37 12.14 2.00
CA THR A 90 -8.07 12.64 3.34
C THR A 90 -6.87 13.59 3.28
N GLU A 91 -6.48 14.18 4.41
CA GLU A 91 -5.32 15.07 4.46
C GLU A 91 -4.02 14.41 3.97
N HIS A 92 -3.82 13.13 4.28
CA HIS A 92 -2.57 12.42 3.97
C HIS A 92 -2.72 11.29 2.94
N TRP A 93 -3.94 10.86 2.63
CA TRP A 93 -4.21 9.69 1.79
C TRP A 93 -5.22 9.97 0.68
N LEU A 94 -5.02 9.27 -0.43
CA LEU A 94 -5.92 9.21 -1.55
C LEU A 94 -6.24 7.74 -1.86
N ALA A 95 -7.52 7.40 -1.91
CA ALA A 95 -8.01 6.11 -2.39
C ALA A 95 -8.72 6.34 -3.72
N VAL A 96 -8.23 5.69 -4.76
CA VAL A 96 -8.76 5.81 -6.13
C VAL A 96 -9.08 4.44 -6.71
N VAL A 97 -9.98 4.40 -7.68
CA VAL A 97 -10.05 3.27 -8.61
C VAL A 97 -8.93 3.48 -9.64
N PRO A 98 -7.88 2.63 -9.66
CA PRO A 98 -6.76 2.87 -10.55
C PRO A 98 -7.22 2.84 -12.01
N TYR A 99 -6.60 3.66 -12.86
CA TYR A 99 -6.92 3.70 -14.30
C TYR A 99 -6.78 2.32 -14.97
N TRP A 100 -5.87 1.49 -14.47
CA TRP A 100 -5.62 0.12 -14.91
C TRP A 100 -6.33 -0.95 -14.06
N ALA A 101 -7.40 -0.60 -13.34
CA ALA A 101 -8.15 -1.54 -12.52
C ALA A 101 -8.56 -2.79 -13.33
N ALA A 102 -8.17 -3.97 -12.82
CA ALA A 102 -8.54 -5.24 -13.42
C ALA A 102 -9.83 -5.81 -12.80
N TRP A 103 -10.18 -5.37 -11.58
CA TRP A 103 -11.36 -5.82 -10.85
C TRP A 103 -12.44 -4.73 -10.77
N PRO A 104 -13.75 -5.12 -10.73
CA PRO A 104 -14.87 -4.17 -10.75
C PRO A 104 -14.88 -3.12 -9.61
N PHE A 105 -14.16 -3.39 -8.52
CA PHE A 105 -14.04 -2.50 -7.35
C PHE A 105 -12.61 -2.52 -6.81
N GLU A 106 -11.63 -2.58 -7.70
CA GLU A 106 -10.23 -2.41 -7.29
C GLU A 106 -10.04 -1.00 -6.74
N THR A 107 -9.41 -0.90 -5.57
CA THR A 107 -9.09 0.40 -4.98
C THR A 107 -7.62 0.40 -4.60
N LEU A 108 -6.93 1.42 -5.09
CA LEU A 108 -5.54 1.68 -4.78
C LEU A 108 -5.48 2.80 -3.75
N LEU A 109 -4.89 2.51 -2.59
CA LEU A 109 -4.69 3.46 -1.50
C LEU A 109 -3.23 3.95 -1.54
N LEU A 110 -3.05 5.26 -1.68
CA LEU A 110 -1.76 5.91 -1.87
C LEU A 110 -1.60 7.06 -0.86
N PRO A 111 -0.39 7.25 -0.29
CA PRO A 111 -0.08 8.47 0.44
C PRO A 111 0.06 9.65 -0.52
N LYS A 112 -0.39 10.84 -0.11
CA LYS A 112 -0.19 12.08 -0.88
C LYS A 112 1.26 12.56 -0.86
N ALA A 113 2.01 12.18 0.18
CA ALA A 113 3.43 12.46 0.32
C ALA A 113 4.26 11.29 -0.23
N HIS A 114 5.49 11.58 -0.67
CA HIS A 114 6.44 10.55 -1.06
C HIS A 114 6.93 9.78 0.18
N VAL A 115 6.45 8.54 0.33
CA VAL A 115 6.79 7.64 1.43
C VAL A 115 7.24 6.30 0.85
N LEU A 116 8.44 5.85 1.21
CA LEU A 116 9.03 4.62 0.68
C LEU A 116 8.52 3.38 1.41
N ARG A 117 8.37 3.45 2.74
CA ARG A 117 7.97 2.31 3.57
C ARG A 117 6.92 2.72 4.59
N ILE A 118 6.11 1.75 5.02
CA ILE A 118 5.11 1.96 6.09
C ILE A 118 5.75 2.43 7.41
N THR A 119 7.02 2.07 7.64
CA THR A 119 7.84 2.52 8.79
C THR A 119 8.13 4.01 8.77
N ASP A 120 8.04 4.65 7.61
CA ASP A 120 8.37 6.07 7.43
C ASP A 120 7.11 6.96 7.58
N LEU A 121 5.95 6.35 7.88
CA LEU A 121 4.73 7.09 8.18
C LEU A 121 4.81 7.76 9.55
N THR A 122 4.51 9.06 9.59
CA THR A 122 4.34 9.81 10.85
C THR A 122 3.06 9.39 11.57
N ASP A 123 2.98 9.67 12.87
CA ASP A 123 1.76 9.40 13.67
C ASP A 123 0.49 10.05 13.07
N ALA A 124 0.64 11.24 12.46
CA ALA A 124 -0.45 11.93 11.78
C ALA A 124 -0.90 11.16 10.53
N SER A 125 0.06 10.72 9.70
CA SER A 125 -0.22 9.94 8.49
C SER A 125 -0.66 8.51 8.80
N ALA A 126 -0.31 7.94 9.95
CA ALA A 126 -0.76 6.62 10.41
C ALA A 126 -2.24 6.59 10.85
N ALA A 127 -2.84 7.76 11.08
CA ALA A 127 -4.25 7.91 11.47
C ALA A 127 -5.24 7.81 10.29
N ILE A 128 -4.86 7.10 9.21
CA ILE A 128 -5.64 6.84 7.96
C ILE A 128 -7.12 6.55 8.23
N TRP A 129 -7.41 5.91 9.36
CA TRP A 129 -8.70 5.33 9.64
C TRP A 129 -9.41 5.90 10.86
N ARG A 130 -9.26 7.20 11.16
CA ARG A 130 -10.26 7.92 11.97
C ARG A 130 -11.55 8.04 11.16
N TRP A 131 -12.30 6.94 11.08
CA TRP A 131 -13.72 6.99 10.72
C TRP A 131 -14.43 7.71 11.85
N ARG A 132 -15.11 8.82 11.53
CA ARG A 132 -16.17 9.37 12.36
C ARG A 132 -17.49 8.73 11.97
#